data_AF-A0A8J4H6R0-F1
#
_entry.id   AF-A0A8J4H6R0-F1
#
_cell.length_a   1.000
_cell.length_b   1.000
_cell.length_c   1.000
_cell.angle_alpha   90.00
_cell.angle_beta   90.00
_cell.angle_gamma   90.00
#
_symmetry.space_group_name_H-M   'P 1'
#
loop_
_entity.id
_entity.type
_entity.pdbx_description
1 polymer ?
#
loop_
_entity_poly.entity_id
_entity_poly.type
_entity_poly.pdbx_seq_one_letter_code
_entity_poly.pdbx_strand_id
1 'polypeptide(L)'
;MSNELKERVLMILRDNVDDPGALDAIGMDDDLSVLGINSMTFIKLVLSMEMEFGVSWDDEELDFQHFSTINNIIRYLSQSTVGEGA
;
A
#
# COMPACT_ATOMS: atom_id res chain seq x y z
N MET A 1 13.13 10.26 -4.21
CA MET A 1 12.06 9.60 -4.99
C MET A 1 11.77 8.18 -4.53
N SER A 2 12.50 7.12 -4.93
CA SER A 2 12.10 5.73 -4.58
C SER A 2 12.13 5.42 -3.08
N ASN A 3 13.06 6.02 -2.34
CA ASN A 3 13.20 5.78 -0.90
C ASN A 3 12.10 6.48 -0.06
N GLU A 4 11.72 7.71 -0.42
CA GLU A 4 10.67 8.47 0.27
C GLU A 4 9.30 7.80 0.11
N LEU A 5 8.97 7.36 -1.11
CA LEU A 5 7.74 6.61 -1.39
C LEU A 5 7.66 5.34 -0.53
N LYS A 6 8.75 4.57 -0.48
CA LYS A 6 8.84 3.37 0.35
C LYS A 6 8.62 3.69 1.83
N GLU A 7 9.28 4.71 2.36
CA GLU A 7 9.15 5.10 3.77
C GLU A 7 7.71 5.48 4.11
N ARG A 8 7.05 6.24 3.24
CA ARG A 8 5.62 6.63 3.38
C ARG A 8 4.69 5.42 3.36
N VAL A 9 4.88 4.50 2.40
CA VAL A 9 4.11 3.24 2.33
C VAL A 9 4.28 2.42 3.61
N LEU A 10 5.51 2.29 4.12
CA LEU A 10 5.78 1.59 5.37
C LEU A 10 5.09 2.23 6.58
N MET A 11 5.05 3.56 6.65
CA MET A 11 4.34 4.26 7.73
C MET A 11 2.84 4.00 7.69
N ILE A 12 2.21 4.08 6.51
CA ILE A 12 0.77 3.81 6.37
C ILE A 12 0.46 2.35 6.73
N LEU A 13 1.29 1.40 6.28
CA LEU A 13 1.13 0.00 6.66
C LEU A 13 1.19 -0.15 8.19
N ARG A 14 2.19 0.45 8.85
CA ARG A 14 2.36 0.38 10.30
C ARG A 14 1.15 0.89 11.08
N ASP A 15 0.44 1.88 10.55
CA ASP A 15 -0.72 2.49 11.21
C ASP A 15 -2.03 1.71 10.98
N ASN A 16 -2.07 0.78 10.02
CA ASN A 16 -3.30 0.13 9.57
C ASN A 16 -3.31 -1.41 9.70
N VAL A 17 -2.17 -2.04 9.97
CA VAL A 17 -2.08 -3.49 10.21
C VAL A 17 -2.32 -3.85 11.68
N ASP A 18 -2.76 -5.09 11.93
CA ASP A 18 -3.07 -5.57 13.27
C ASP A 18 -1.81 -5.84 14.11
N ASP A 19 -0.72 -6.25 13.46
CA ASP A 19 0.60 -6.45 14.09
C ASP A 19 1.70 -5.61 13.42
N PRO A 20 1.88 -4.34 13.84
CA PRO A 20 2.93 -3.47 13.31
C PRO A 20 4.36 -3.92 13.66
N GLY A 21 4.54 -4.80 14.65
CA GLY A 21 5.84 -5.31 15.05
C GLY A 21 6.36 -6.37 14.08
N ALA A 22 5.46 -7.14 13.48
CA ALA A 22 5.81 -8.11 12.44
C ALA A 22 6.33 -7.44 11.16
N LEU A 23 5.97 -6.19 10.88
CA LEU A 23 6.40 -5.45 9.68
C LEU A 23 7.93 -5.30 9.58
N ASP A 24 8.64 -5.23 10.71
CA ASP A 24 10.12 -5.11 10.71
C ASP A 24 10.82 -6.41 10.24
N ALA A 25 10.11 -7.54 10.24
CA ALA A 25 10.61 -8.84 9.78
C ALA A 25 10.17 -9.18 8.34
N ILE A 26 9.33 -8.35 7.72
CA ILE A 26 8.75 -8.58 6.39
C ILE A 26 9.61 -7.95 5.31
N GLY A 27 10.01 -8.76 4.34
CA GLY A 27 10.68 -8.33 3.12
C GLY A 27 9.73 -7.61 2.15
N MET A 28 10.30 -6.95 1.15
CA MET A 28 9.52 -6.16 0.18
C MET A 28 8.58 -7.00 -0.70
N ASP A 29 8.90 -8.27 -0.90
CA ASP A 29 8.17 -9.24 -1.73
C ASP A 29 7.47 -10.32 -0.88
N ASP A 30 7.52 -10.20 0.45
CA ASP A 30 6.84 -11.13 1.36
C ASP A 30 5.35 -10.84 1.41
N ASP A 31 4.56 -11.88 1.65
CA ASP A 31 3.10 -11.81 1.71
C ASP A 31 2.64 -11.03 2.96
N LEU A 32 1.93 -9.93 2.75
CA LEU A 32 1.40 -9.08 3.81
C LEU A 32 0.15 -9.65 4.49
N SER A 33 -0.44 -10.73 3.98
CA SER A 33 -1.58 -11.40 4.64
C SER A 33 -1.23 -11.85 6.07
N VAL A 34 0.05 -12.13 6.34
CA VAL A 34 0.56 -12.51 7.66
C VAL A 34 0.46 -11.37 8.70
N LEU A 35 0.28 -10.12 8.25
CA LEU A 35 0.10 -8.94 9.12
C LEU A 35 -1.37 -8.70 9.51
N GLY A 36 -2.26 -9.64 9.19
CA GLY A 36 -3.69 -9.53 9.47
C GLY A 36 -4.46 -8.71 8.43
N ILE A 37 -3.87 -8.47 7.24
CA ILE A 37 -4.55 -7.72 6.18
C ILE A 37 -5.78 -8.52 5.71
N ASN A 38 -6.95 -7.95 5.96
CA ASN A 38 -8.26 -8.43 5.56
C ASN A 38 -8.99 -7.37 4.71
N SER A 39 -10.24 -7.65 4.32
CA SER A 39 -11.03 -6.72 3.50
C SER A 39 -11.24 -5.34 4.13
N MET A 40 -11.37 -5.26 5.46
CA MET A 40 -11.58 -3.98 6.16
C MET A 40 -10.29 -3.17 6.25
N THR A 41 -9.16 -3.81 6.58
CA THR A 41 -7.86 -3.13 6.62
C THR A 41 -7.41 -2.73 5.22
N PHE A 42 -7.75 -3.53 4.20
CA PHE A 42 -7.50 -3.19 2.80
C PHE A 42 -8.15 -1.87 2.40
N ILE A 43 -9.46 -1.70 2.64
CA ILE A 43 -10.13 -0.43 2.32
C ILE A 43 -9.53 0.75 3.08
N LYS A 44 -9.14 0.56 4.35
CA LYS A 44 -8.45 1.62 5.11
C LYS A 44 -7.09 1.97 4.53
N LEU A 45 -6.33 0.97 4.08
CA LEU A 45 -5.04 1.18 3.42
C LEU A 45 -5.23 1.94 2.10
N VAL A 46 -6.18 1.52 1.27
CA VAL A 46 -6.53 2.21 0.01
C VAL A 46 -6.80 3.69 0.28
N LEU A 47 -7.77 4.00 1.15
CA LEU A 47 -8.13 5.39 1.47
C LEU A 47 -6.95 6.19 2.04
N SER A 48 -6.14 5.57 2.90
CA SER A 48 -4.98 6.22 3.50
C SER A 48 -3.90 6.55 2.46
N MET A 49 -3.71 5.66 1.49
CA MET A 49 -2.76 5.86 0.39
C MET A 49 -3.29 6.92 -0.60
N GLU A 50 -4.57 6.91 -0.94
CA GLU A 50 -5.21 7.95 -1.75
C GLU A 50 -5.01 9.34 -1.14
N MET A 51 -5.28 9.47 0.16
CA MET A 51 -5.11 10.73 0.88
C MET A 51 -3.64 11.18 0.98
N GLU A 52 -2.70 10.27 1.27
CA GLU A 52 -1.28 10.64 1.42
C GLU A 52 -0.63 11.01 0.08
N PHE A 53 -0.96 10.29 -0.99
CA PHE A 53 -0.30 10.44 -2.30
C PHE A 53 -1.11 11.27 -3.30
N GLY A 54 -2.33 11.69 -2.95
CA GLY A 54 -3.21 12.45 -3.84
C GLY A 54 -3.67 11.65 -5.06
N VAL A 55 -3.75 10.32 -4.93
CA VAL A 55 -4.25 9.42 -5.98
C VAL A 55 -5.72 9.10 -5.73
N SER A 56 -6.43 8.65 -6.76
CA SER A 56 -7.76 8.07 -6.63
C SER A 56 -7.83 6.85 -7.54
N TRP A 57 -8.24 5.73 -6.97
CA TRP A 57 -8.46 4.48 -7.69
C TRP A 57 -9.95 4.26 -7.88
N ASP A 58 -10.33 3.61 -8.98
CA ASP A 58 -11.71 3.20 -9.18
C ASP A 58 -11.99 2.00 -8.27
N ASP A 59 -13.04 2.11 -7.44
CA ASP A 59 -13.48 1.03 -6.54
C ASP A 59 -13.75 -0.28 -7.30
N GLU A 60 -14.16 -0.21 -8.58
CA GLU A 60 -14.39 -1.39 -9.42
C GLU A 60 -13.08 -2.06 -9.88
N GLU A 61 -11.97 -1.31 -9.91
CA GLU A 61 -10.63 -1.80 -10.26
C GLU A 61 -9.78 -2.18 -9.04
N LEU A 62 -10.27 -1.93 -7.82
CA LEU A 62 -9.57 -2.28 -6.60
C LEU A 62 -9.48 -3.79 -6.41
N ASP A 63 -8.30 -4.34 -6.67
CA ASP A 63 -7.96 -5.73 -6.34
C ASP A 63 -7.05 -5.79 -5.11
N PHE A 64 -7.49 -6.57 -4.11
CA PHE A 64 -6.70 -6.92 -2.94
C PHE A 64 -5.31 -7.49 -3.29
N GLN A 65 -5.17 -8.16 -4.44
CA GLN A 65 -3.90 -8.69 -4.92
C GLN A 65 -2.84 -7.60 -5.14
N HIS A 66 -3.22 -6.34 -5.41
CA HIS A 66 -2.27 -5.23 -5.49
C HIS A 66 -1.63 -4.89 -4.15
N PHE A 67 -2.22 -5.34 -3.04
CA PHE A 67 -1.75 -5.12 -1.66
C PHE A 67 -1.14 -6.38 -1.03
N SER A 68 -0.83 -7.39 -1.84
CA SER A 68 -0.21 -8.64 -1.38
C SER A 68 1.23 -8.47 -0.90
N THR A 69 1.98 -7.51 -1.44
CA THR A 69 3.38 -7.24 -1.07
C THR A 69 3.66 -5.75 -1.08
N ILE A 70 4.69 -5.30 -0.36
CA ILE A 70 5.09 -3.88 -0.33
C ILE A 70 5.48 -3.40 -1.74
N ASN A 71 6.20 -4.25 -2.48
CA ASN A 71 6.59 -3.94 -3.86
C ASN A 71 5.38 -3.80 -4.79
N ASN A 72 4.32 -4.60 -4.61
CA ASN A 72 3.10 -4.45 -5.41
C ASN A 72 2.39 -3.12 -5.13
N ILE A 73 2.31 -2.71 -3.86
CA ILE A 73 1.74 -1.41 -3.47
C ILE A 73 2.54 -0.27 -4.09
N ILE A 74 3.87 -0.30 -3.98
CA ILE A 74 4.75 0.72 -4.55
C ILE A 74 4.59 0.80 -6.07
N ARG A 75 4.52 -0.35 -6.77
CA ARG A 75 4.29 -0.40 -8.22
C ARG A 75 2.94 0.21 -8.58
N TYR A 76 1.89 -0.15 -7.86
CA TYR A 76 0.54 0.34 -8.09
C TYR A 76 0.47 1.87 -7.93
N LEU A 77 1.04 2.41 -6.83
CA LEU A 77 1.19 3.85 -6.61
C LEU A 77 2.01 4.55 -7.70
N SER A 78 3.10 3.92 -8.14
CA SER A 78 3.96 4.49 -9.18
C SER A 78 3.27 4.57 -10.54
N GLN A 79 2.32 3.67 -10.82
CA GLN A 79 1.53 3.72 -12.05
C GLN A 79 0.48 4.84 -11.99
N SER A 80 -0.14 5.05 -10.83
CA SER A 80 -1.18 6.07 -10.63
C SER A 80 -0.64 7.50 -10.53
N THR A 81 0.58 7.67 -10.03
CA THR A 81 1.24 8.99 -9.91
C THR A 81 1.88 9.49 -11.21
N VAL A 82 2.01 8.66 -12.25
CA VAL A 82 2.56 9.04 -13.56
C VAL A 82 1.48 9.69 -14.47
N GLY A 83 0.29 9.99 -13.94
CA GLY A 83 -0.82 10.64 -14.64
C GLY A 83 -0.73 12.17 -14.82
N GLU A 84 0.33 12.85 -14.36
CA GLU A 84 0.56 14.26 -14.68
C GLU A 84 1.52 14.40 -15.87
N GLY A 85 0.98 14.36 -17.10
CA GLY A 85 1.73 14.76 -18.29
C GLY A 85 1.35 14.06 -19.59
N ALA A 86 0.16 14.34 -20.13
CA ALA A 86 -0.13 14.25 -21.56
C ALA A 86 -1.00 15.42 -22.00
#